data_AF-A0A0C2CQC2-F1
#
_entry.id   AF-A0A0C2CQC2-F1
#
_cell.length_a   1.000
_cell.length_b   1.000
_cell.length_c   1.000
_cell.angle_alpha   90.00
_cell.angle_beta   90.00
_cell.angle_gamma   90.00
#
_symmetry.space_group_name_H-M   'P 1'
#
loop_
_entity.id
_entity.type
_entity.pdbx_description
1 polymer ?
#
loop_
_entity_poly.entity_id
_entity_poly.type
_entity_poly.pdbx_seq_one_letter_code
_entity_poly.pdbx_strand_id
1 'polypeptide(L)'
;LIVEAFLVGHTEIFDYELVFGFKWNWSCFQCQRNHLSLQCRYAEFVLSLTENNPQTQSLFAKEGLLTKLMKLLEDDSYSEEFFCKVLGAISGSVRSHIESFDIFCANSGVKLLSDIVRKAKSGKLAGKAARVLTSIAYTLEDSPSHVKLLTADILSDFLYVLQNFATQRTSELDYIG
;
A
#
# COMPACT_ATOMS: atom_id res chain seq x y z
N LEU A 1 -15.70 11.53 -17.26
CA LEU A 1 -16.70 10.61 -17.85
C LEU A 1 -16.68 9.23 -17.21
N ILE A 2 -15.57 8.48 -17.14
CA ILE A 2 -15.55 7.21 -16.36
C ILE A 2 -15.59 7.48 -14.84
N VAL A 3 -14.94 8.54 -14.34
CA VAL A 3 -14.87 8.82 -12.89
C VAL A 3 -16.20 9.32 -12.28
N GLU A 4 -17.09 9.94 -13.07
CA GLU A 4 -18.36 10.49 -12.54
C GLU A 4 -19.51 9.47 -12.53
N ALA A 5 -19.39 8.37 -13.28
CA ALA A 5 -20.34 7.26 -13.19
C ALA A 5 -20.17 6.42 -11.91
N PHE A 6 -19.09 6.64 -11.16
CA PHE A 6 -18.70 5.81 -10.01
C PHE A 6 -19.37 6.17 -8.67
N LEU A 7 -20.35 7.09 -8.62
CA LEU A 7 -20.84 7.64 -7.36
C LEU A 7 -22.36 7.50 -7.10
N VAL A 8 -23.10 6.72 -7.90
CA VAL A 8 -24.55 6.55 -7.69
C VAL A 8 -24.90 5.09 -7.44
N GLY A 9 -25.44 4.84 -6.25
CA GLY A 9 -25.49 3.53 -5.61
C GLY A 9 -26.48 2.53 -6.22
N HIS A 10 -25.94 1.37 -6.57
CA HIS A 10 -26.62 0.06 -6.59
C HIS A 10 -25.56 -1.00 -6.29
N THR A 11 -25.54 -1.53 -5.07
CA THR A 11 -24.40 -2.23 -4.46
C THR A 11 -23.89 -3.48 -5.21
N GLU A 12 -24.75 -4.23 -5.91
CA GLU A 12 -24.31 -5.48 -6.57
C GLU A 12 -23.74 -5.29 -7.99
N ILE A 13 -24.28 -4.33 -8.75
CA ILE A 13 -23.77 -4.02 -10.11
C ILE A 13 -22.41 -3.31 -9.99
N PHE A 14 -22.26 -2.50 -8.95
CA PHE A 14 -21.07 -1.72 -8.68
C PHE A 14 -19.85 -2.60 -8.36
N ASP A 15 -20.04 -3.67 -7.58
CA ASP A 15 -18.97 -4.61 -7.25
C ASP A 15 -18.48 -5.35 -8.51
N TYR A 16 -19.37 -5.80 -9.38
CA TYR A 16 -18.97 -6.49 -10.61
C TYR A 16 -18.18 -5.58 -11.56
N GLU A 17 -18.63 -4.34 -11.76
CA GLU A 17 -17.91 -3.36 -12.58
C GLU A 17 -16.58 -2.93 -11.96
N LEU A 18 -16.49 -2.82 -10.63
CA LEU A 18 -15.21 -2.57 -9.94
C LEU A 18 -14.24 -3.74 -10.10
N VAL A 19 -14.69 -4.99 -9.86
CA VAL A 19 -13.83 -6.18 -10.01
C VAL A 19 -13.37 -6.33 -11.44
N PHE A 20 -14.28 -6.16 -12.40
CA PHE A 20 -13.93 -6.21 -13.82
C PHE A 20 -12.97 -5.07 -14.18
N GLY A 21 -13.23 -3.86 -13.68
CA GLY A 21 -12.36 -2.70 -13.81
C GLY A 21 -10.96 -2.95 -13.25
N PHE A 22 -10.83 -3.58 -12.08
CA PHE A 22 -9.54 -3.94 -11.50
C PHE A 22 -8.81 -5.02 -12.30
N LYS A 23 -9.51 -6.08 -12.73
CA LYS A 23 -8.92 -7.19 -13.53
C LYS A 23 -8.47 -6.70 -14.90
N TRP A 24 -9.28 -5.84 -15.53
CA TRP A 24 -8.93 -5.20 -16.79
C TRP A 24 -7.73 -4.27 -16.63
N ASN A 25 -7.76 -3.38 -15.64
CA ASN A 25 -6.63 -2.49 -15.36
C ASN A 25 -5.35 -3.25 -15.00
N TRP A 26 -5.44 -4.38 -14.30
CA TRP A 26 -4.27 -5.24 -14.03
C TRP A 26 -3.66 -5.78 -15.33
N SER A 27 -4.50 -6.26 -16.26
CA SER A 27 -4.03 -6.73 -17.57
C SER A 27 -3.38 -5.60 -18.37
N CYS A 28 -3.99 -4.41 -18.37
CA CYS A 28 -3.40 -3.22 -19.01
C CYS A 28 -2.07 -2.81 -18.36
N PHE A 29 -1.98 -2.85 -17.03
CA PHE A 29 -0.74 -2.60 -16.30
C PHE A 29 0.38 -3.57 -16.72
N GLN A 30 0.09 -4.86 -16.82
CA GLN A 30 1.07 -5.87 -17.25
C GLN A 30 1.55 -5.62 -18.68
N CYS A 31 0.65 -5.23 -19.60
CA CYS A 31 1.01 -4.88 -20.98
C CYS A 31 1.85 -3.60 -21.09
N GLN A 32 1.81 -2.73 -20.08
CA GLN A 32 2.47 -1.41 -20.07
C GLN A 32 3.62 -1.34 -19.07
N ARG A 33 4.22 -2.50 -18.74
CA ARG A 33 5.27 -2.64 -17.72
C ARG A 33 6.54 -1.83 -18.00
N ASN A 34 6.72 -1.25 -19.19
CA ASN A 34 7.86 -0.39 -19.50
C ASN A 34 7.59 1.11 -19.30
N HIS A 35 6.38 1.51 -18.90
CA HIS A 35 5.98 2.91 -18.75
C HIS A 35 5.78 3.29 -17.29
N LEU A 36 6.82 3.84 -16.65
CA LEU A 36 6.80 4.24 -15.24
C LEU A 36 5.60 5.15 -14.88
N SER A 37 5.25 6.12 -15.73
CA SER A 37 4.11 7.01 -15.48
C SER A 37 2.78 6.26 -15.40
N LEU A 38 2.57 5.25 -16.25
CA LEU A 38 1.36 4.43 -16.25
C LEU A 38 1.34 3.48 -15.04
N GLN A 39 2.48 2.90 -14.68
CA GLN A 39 2.62 2.11 -13.46
C GLN A 39 2.24 2.93 -12.22
N CYS A 40 2.83 4.11 -12.06
CA CYS A 40 2.54 5.01 -10.96
C CYS A 40 1.05 5.41 -10.93
N ARG A 41 0.46 5.72 -12.09
CA ARG A 41 -0.96 6.08 -12.18
C ARG A 41 -1.89 4.93 -11.80
N TYR A 42 -1.52 3.69 -12.14
CA TYR A 42 -2.28 2.51 -11.70
C TYR A 42 -2.31 2.40 -10.18
N ALA A 43 -1.14 2.52 -9.51
CA ALA A 43 -1.09 2.46 -8.05
C ALA A 43 -1.84 3.63 -7.38
N GLU A 44 -1.77 4.84 -7.95
CA GLU A 44 -2.57 5.99 -7.49
C GLU A 44 -4.07 5.74 -7.63
N PHE A 45 -4.51 5.15 -8.76
CA PHE A 45 -5.91 4.82 -8.97
C PHE A 45 -6.41 3.80 -7.93
N VAL A 46 -5.62 2.76 -7.64
CA VAL A 46 -5.97 1.80 -6.58
C VAL A 46 -6.07 2.48 -5.22
N LEU A 47 -5.12 3.36 -4.88
CA LEU A 47 -5.20 4.15 -3.65
C LEU A 47 -6.50 4.95 -3.58
N SER A 48 -6.84 5.71 -4.63
CA SER A 48 -8.06 6.54 -4.66
C SER A 48 -9.35 5.74 -4.51
N LEU A 49 -9.39 4.48 -4.98
CA LEU A 49 -10.56 3.62 -4.83
C LEU A 49 -10.68 3.00 -3.44
N THR A 50 -9.55 2.66 -2.81
CA THR A 50 -9.51 1.89 -1.56
C THR A 50 -9.44 2.77 -0.31
N GLU A 51 -8.86 3.96 -0.41
CA GLU A 51 -8.68 4.85 0.74
C GLU A 51 -10.04 5.27 1.34
N ASN A 52 -10.22 4.98 2.63
CA ASN A 52 -11.44 5.27 3.40
C ASN A 52 -12.72 4.64 2.81
N ASN A 53 -12.59 3.52 2.09
CA ASN A 53 -13.72 2.82 1.47
C ASN A 53 -13.74 1.32 1.84
N PRO A 54 -14.36 0.95 2.98
CA PRO A 54 -14.39 -0.44 3.47
C PRO A 54 -14.97 -1.46 2.49
N GLN A 55 -15.98 -1.07 1.70
CA GLN A 55 -16.59 -1.95 0.70
C GLN A 55 -15.57 -2.31 -0.39
N THR A 56 -14.90 -1.30 -0.93
CA THR A 56 -13.87 -1.52 -1.95
C THR A 56 -12.63 -2.20 -1.37
N GLN A 57 -12.23 -1.90 -0.12
CA GLN A 57 -11.15 -2.61 0.57
C GLN A 57 -11.45 -4.10 0.70
N SER A 58 -12.66 -4.46 1.17
CA SER A 58 -13.13 -5.85 1.27
C SER A 58 -13.09 -6.56 -0.09
N LEU A 59 -13.64 -5.92 -1.12
CA LEU A 59 -13.66 -6.47 -2.48
C LEU A 59 -12.24 -6.67 -3.03
N PHE A 60 -11.38 -5.68 -2.84
CA PHE A 60 -9.99 -5.70 -3.29
C PHE A 60 -9.18 -6.80 -2.62
N ALA A 61 -9.42 -7.03 -1.33
CA ALA A 61 -8.79 -8.10 -0.56
C ALA A 61 -9.32 -9.49 -0.99
N LYS A 62 -10.64 -9.66 -1.12
CA LYS A 62 -11.30 -10.91 -1.56
C LYS A 62 -10.87 -11.36 -2.95
N GLU A 63 -10.69 -10.42 -3.88
CA GLU A 63 -10.20 -10.70 -5.23
C GLU A 63 -8.68 -10.95 -5.32
N GLY A 64 -7.99 -10.97 -4.17
CA GLY A 64 -6.54 -11.20 -4.08
C GLY A 64 -5.70 -10.09 -4.69
N LEU A 65 -6.28 -8.90 -4.90
CA LEU A 65 -5.58 -7.77 -5.52
C LEU A 65 -4.58 -7.13 -4.55
N LEU A 66 -4.88 -7.13 -3.24
CA LEU A 66 -3.92 -6.73 -2.20
C LEU A 66 -2.65 -7.58 -2.25
N THR A 67 -2.80 -8.91 -2.29
CA THR A 67 -1.67 -9.83 -2.41
C THR A 67 -0.90 -9.63 -3.72
N LYS A 68 -1.58 -9.32 -4.83
CA LYS A 68 -0.92 -9.00 -6.10
C LYS A 68 -0.10 -7.71 -6.02
N LEU A 69 -0.59 -6.67 -5.35
CA LEU A 69 0.19 -5.46 -5.11
C LEU A 69 1.44 -5.74 -4.26
N MET A 70 1.31 -6.56 -3.21
CA MET A 70 2.45 -6.97 -2.38
C MET A 70 3.52 -7.67 -3.21
N LYS A 71 3.13 -8.58 -4.11
CA LYS A 71 4.06 -9.24 -5.04
C LYS A 71 4.80 -8.29 -5.99
N LEU A 72 4.24 -7.12 -6.30
CA LEU A 72 4.96 -6.12 -7.10
C LEU A 72 6.15 -5.54 -6.34
N LEU A 73 6.09 -5.47 -5.00
CA LEU A 73 7.19 -4.97 -4.17
C LEU A 73 8.34 -5.96 -4.01
N GLU A 74 8.12 -7.24 -4.35
CA GLU A 74 9.16 -8.28 -4.34
C GLU A 74 9.98 -8.30 -5.64
N ASP A 75 9.54 -7.56 -6.66
CA ASP A 75 10.13 -7.58 -7.99
C ASP A 75 11.09 -6.40 -8.19
N ASP A 76 12.38 -6.68 -7.98
CA ASP A 76 13.48 -5.71 -8.05
C ASP A 76 13.68 -5.07 -9.44
N SER A 77 12.94 -5.49 -10.48
CA SER A 77 12.97 -4.83 -11.79
C SER A 77 12.25 -3.48 -11.81
N TYR A 78 11.40 -3.21 -10.82
CA TYR A 78 10.67 -1.95 -10.71
C TYR A 78 11.48 -0.84 -10.02
N SER A 79 11.11 0.41 -10.28
CA SER A 79 11.79 1.57 -9.68
C SER A 79 11.30 1.86 -8.25
N GLU A 80 12.16 2.49 -7.44
CA GLU A 80 11.77 2.96 -6.10
C GLU A 80 10.61 3.98 -6.15
N GLU A 81 10.51 4.75 -7.23
CA GLU A 81 9.40 5.68 -7.43
C GLU A 81 8.08 4.92 -7.55
N PHE A 82 8.05 3.82 -8.31
CA PHE A 82 6.86 2.98 -8.40
C PHE A 82 6.55 2.31 -7.07
N PHE A 83 7.56 1.79 -6.36
CA PHE A 83 7.37 1.20 -5.03
C PHE A 83 6.75 2.20 -4.05
N CYS A 84 7.16 3.48 -4.08
CA CYS A 84 6.53 4.52 -3.26
C CYS A 84 5.03 4.70 -3.53
N LYS A 85 4.57 4.43 -4.76
CA LYS A 85 3.14 4.49 -5.13
C LYS A 85 2.41 3.21 -4.70
N VAL A 86 3.01 2.04 -4.91
CA VAL A 86 2.45 0.76 -4.48
C VAL A 86 2.30 0.70 -2.96
N LEU A 87 3.30 1.18 -2.20
CA LEU A 87 3.20 1.33 -0.74
C LEU A 87 2.04 2.24 -0.32
N GLY A 88 1.79 3.31 -1.09
CA GLY A 88 0.61 4.16 -0.91
C GLY A 88 -0.69 3.38 -1.09
N ALA A 89 -0.82 2.66 -2.21
CA ALA A 89 -1.99 1.84 -2.52
C ALA A 89 -2.27 0.76 -1.45
N ILE A 90 -1.22 0.06 -1.00
CA ILE A 90 -1.33 -0.93 0.09
C ILE A 90 -1.80 -0.25 1.38
N SER A 91 -1.23 0.90 1.74
CA SER A 91 -1.65 1.67 2.91
C SER A 91 -3.14 2.05 2.85
N GLY A 92 -3.62 2.56 1.70
CA GLY A 92 -5.04 2.85 1.49
C GLY A 92 -5.94 1.62 1.57
N SER A 93 -5.44 0.46 1.13
CA SER A 93 -6.19 -0.80 1.13
C SER A 93 -6.30 -1.46 2.51
N VAL A 94 -5.38 -1.15 3.44
CA VAL A 94 -5.24 -1.83 4.73
C VAL A 94 -5.66 -0.97 5.93
N ARG A 95 -5.43 0.35 5.87
CA ARG A 95 -5.75 1.25 6.98
C ARG A 95 -7.25 1.21 7.33
N SER A 96 -7.52 1.27 8.63
CA SER A 96 -8.87 1.23 9.21
C SER A 96 -9.71 0.00 8.82
N HIS A 97 -9.10 -1.09 8.33
CA HIS A 97 -9.82 -2.24 7.80
C HIS A 97 -9.21 -3.57 8.26
N ILE A 98 -9.79 -4.17 9.31
CA ILE A 98 -9.25 -5.38 9.96
C ILE A 98 -9.14 -6.56 9.00
N GLU A 99 -10.14 -6.81 8.14
CA GLU A 99 -10.09 -7.93 7.18
C GLU A 99 -8.90 -7.78 6.21
N SER A 100 -8.66 -6.58 5.70
CA SER A 100 -7.49 -6.31 4.84
C SER A 100 -6.18 -6.43 5.61
N PHE A 101 -6.17 -6.01 6.87
CA PHE A 101 -5.01 -6.15 7.75
C PHE A 101 -4.65 -7.61 8.00
N ASP A 102 -5.63 -8.45 8.30
CA ASP A 102 -5.40 -9.88 8.51
C ASP A 102 -4.83 -10.55 7.26
N ILE A 103 -5.37 -10.20 6.08
CA ILE A 103 -4.84 -10.68 4.79
C ILE A 103 -3.42 -10.18 4.55
N PHE A 104 -3.15 -8.91 4.84
CA PHE A 104 -1.81 -8.33 4.74
C PHE A 104 -0.80 -9.07 5.63
N CYS A 105 -1.15 -9.33 6.89
CA CYS A 105 -0.32 -10.08 7.82
C CYS A 105 -0.14 -11.54 7.41
N ALA A 106 -1.21 -12.22 6.99
CA ALA A 106 -1.16 -13.61 6.51
C ALA A 106 -0.24 -13.77 5.28
N ASN A 107 -0.04 -12.70 4.50
CA ASN A 107 0.86 -12.68 3.36
C ASN A 107 2.23 -12.05 3.70
N SER A 108 2.66 -12.11 4.96
CA SER A 108 3.98 -11.59 5.42
C SER A 108 4.21 -10.10 5.15
N GLY A 109 3.14 -9.31 5.09
CA GLY A 109 3.21 -7.89 4.72
C GLY A 109 4.09 -7.05 5.64
N VAL A 110 4.08 -7.32 6.96
CA VAL A 110 4.94 -6.62 7.92
C VAL A 110 6.41 -6.81 7.56
N LYS A 111 6.83 -8.07 7.42
CA LYS A 111 8.20 -8.45 7.04
C LYS A 111 8.59 -7.85 5.68
N LEU A 112 7.69 -7.92 4.69
CA LEU A 112 7.93 -7.36 3.36
C LEU A 112 8.26 -5.86 3.44
N LEU A 113 7.48 -5.08 4.20
CA LEU A 113 7.72 -3.65 4.36
C LEU A 113 9.04 -3.37 5.09
N SER A 114 9.36 -4.13 6.15
CA SER A 114 10.64 -4.01 6.85
C SER A 114 11.84 -4.40 5.99
N ASP A 115 11.69 -5.39 5.10
CA ASP A 115 12.72 -5.76 4.12
C ASP A 115 12.94 -4.62 3.10
N ILE A 116 11.89 -3.93 2.67
CA ILE A 116 12.00 -2.74 1.80
C ILE A 116 12.75 -1.62 2.52
N VAL A 117 12.47 -1.38 3.81
CA VAL A 117 13.22 -0.40 4.62
C VAL A 117 14.72 -0.69 4.59
N ARG A 118 15.13 -1.96 4.71
CA ARG A 118 16.55 -2.34 4.67
C ARG A 118 17.17 -2.25 3.28
N LYS A 119 16.42 -2.60 2.23
CA LYS A 119 16.91 -2.68 0.84
C LYS A 119 16.88 -1.34 0.10
N ALA A 120 16.10 -0.38 0.58
CA ALA A 120 15.95 0.93 -0.05
C ALA A 120 17.30 1.63 -0.21
N LYS A 121 17.52 2.23 -1.38
CA LYS A 121 18.68 3.04 -1.74
C LYS A 121 18.48 4.50 -1.37
N SER A 122 17.22 4.93 -1.23
CA SER A 122 16.84 6.28 -0.82
C SER A 122 16.08 6.31 0.50
N GLY A 123 16.31 7.37 1.29
CA GLY A 123 15.58 7.64 2.52
C GLY A 123 14.09 7.88 2.28
N LYS A 124 13.73 8.33 1.07
CA LYS A 124 12.34 8.48 0.64
C LYS A 124 11.58 7.15 0.63
N LEU A 125 12.13 6.12 -0.02
CA LEU A 125 11.49 4.80 -0.06
C LEU A 125 11.50 4.15 1.33
N ALA A 126 12.64 4.19 2.02
CA ALA A 126 12.80 3.63 3.36
C ALA A 126 11.80 4.26 4.36
N GLY A 127 11.78 5.60 4.43
CA GLY A 127 10.87 6.35 5.29
C GLY A 127 9.40 6.10 4.94
N LYS A 128 9.07 5.99 3.65
CA LYS A 128 7.70 5.68 3.23
C LYS A 128 7.27 4.29 3.67
N ALA A 129 8.10 3.26 3.52
CA ALA A 129 7.78 1.90 3.95
C ALA A 129 7.57 1.83 5.47
N ALA A 130 8.48 2.42 6.27
CA ALA A 130 8.35 2.50 7.72
C ALA A 130 7.07 3.25 8.15
N ARG A 131 6.75 4.35 7.45
CA ARG A 131 5.55 5.15 7.73
C ARG A 131 4.25 4.40 7.43
N VAL A 132 4.22 3.49 6.44
CA VAL A 132 3.01 2.71 6.14
C VAL A 132 2.63 1.83 7.33
N LEU A 133 3.58 1.10 7.92
CA LEU A 133 3.30 0.28 9.12
C LEU A 133 2.77 1.12 10.28
N THR A 134 3.37 2.29 10.49
CA THR A 134 2.93 3.25 11.52
C THR A 134 1.54 3.78 11.26
N SER A 135 1.23 4.10 10.00
CA SER A 135 -0.09 4.60 9.61
C SER A 135 -1.17 3.53 9.78
N ILE A 136 -0.86 2.27 9.48
CA ILE A 136 -1.76 1.13 9.73
C ILE A 136 -2.00 0.99 11.23
N ALA A 137 -0.94 0.97 12.04
CA ALA A 137 -1.04 0.87 13.51
C ALA A 137 -1.90 1.99 14.10
N TYR A 138 -1.67 3.24 13.67
CA TYR A 138 -2.45 4.40 14.12
C TYR A 138 -3.94 4.23 13.83
N THR A 139 -4.31 3.80 12.62
CA THR A 139 -5.72 3.59 12.25
C THR A 139 -6.37 2.35 12.86
N LEU A 140 -5.62 1.52 13.57
CA LEU A 140 -6.09 0.34 14.29
C LEU A 140 -6.00 0.53 15.81
N GLU A 141 -5.90 1.76 16.30
CA GLU A 141 -5.72 2.08 17.73
C GLU A 141 -6.81 1.48 18.63
N ASP A 142 -8.03 1.35 18.12
CA ASP A 142 -9.16 0.69 18.80
C ASP A 142 -8.97 -0.83 18.95
N SER A 143 -7.92 -1.39 18.36
CA SER A 143 -7.58 -2.80 18.45
C SER A 143 -6.14 -3.03 18.91
N PRO A 144 -5.89 -2.98 20.24
CA PRO A 144 -4.55 -3.09 20.82
C PRO A 144 -3.80 -4.37 20.42
N SER A 145 -4.53 -5.47 20.18
CA SER A 145 -3.93 -6.73 19.70
C SER A 145 -3.27 -6.59 18.34
N HIS A 146 -3.89 -5.87 17.39
CA HIS A 146 -3.33 -5.68 16.05
C HIS A 146 -2.18 -4.66 16.08
N VAL A 147 -2.30 -3.58 16.86
CA VAL A 147 -1.21 -2.60 17.05
C VAL A 147 0.05 -3.27 17.60
N LYS A 148 -0.12 -4.17 18.58
CA LYS A 148 0.98 -4.91 19.19
C LYS A 148 1.76 -5.76 18.17
N LEU A 149 1.11 -6.26 17.12
CA LEU A 149 1.77 -7.03 16.05
C LEU A 149 2.77 -6.19 15.23
N LEU A 150 2.59 -4.87 15.19
CA LEU A 150 3.42 -3.97 14.36
C LEU A 150 4.50 -3.25 15.15
N THR A 151 4.35 -3.15 16.47
CA THR A 151 5.12 -2.22 17.32
C THR A 151 6.63 -2.47 17.24
N ALA A 152 7.06 -3.73 17.27
CA ALA A 152 8.49 -4.06 17.23
C ALA A 152 9.13 -3.68 15.89
N ASP A 153 8.47 -4.00 14.78
CA ASP A 153 8.94 -3.69 13.43
C ASP A 153 8.94 -2.18 13.17
N ILE A 154 7.91 -1.45 13.61
CA ILE A 154 7.85 0.01 13.52
C ILE A 154 9.07 0.65 14.19
N LEU A 155 9.39 0.25 15.43
CA LEU A 155 10.53 0.80 16.17
C LEU A 155 11.87 0.46 15.48
N SER A 156 12.02 -0.79 15.04
CA SER A 156 13.23 -1.27 14.36
C SER A 156 13.45 -0.57 13.02
N ASP A 157 12.38 -0.35 12.26
CA ASP A 157 12.42 0.29 10.95
C ASP A 157 12.72 1.78 11.07
N PHE A 158 12.10 2.49 12.02
CA PHE A 158 12.44 3.90 12.25
C PHE A 158 13.86 4.09 12.75
N LEU A 159 14.34 3.24 13.66
CA LEU A 159 15.73 3.29 14.11
C LEU A 159 16.69 3.11 12.93
N TYR A 160 16.41 2.13 12.06
CA TYR A 160 17.22 1.90 10.86
C TYR A 160 17.21 3.13 9.93
N VAL A 161 16.03 3.70 9.70
CA VAL A 161 15.87 4.88 8.85
C VAL A 161 16.68 6.06 9.38
N LEU A 162 16.59 6.35 10.69
CA LEU A 162 17.35 7.42 11.34
C LEU A 162 18.87 7.16 11.26
N GLN A 163 19.32 5.93 11.46
CA GLN A 163 20.74 5.61 11.43
C GLN A 163 21.37 5.71 10.03
N ASN A 164 20.62 5.36 8.98
CA ASN A 164 21.16 5.20 7.63
C ASN A 164 20.81 6.36 6.69
N PHE A 165 19.76 7.14 6.98
CA PHE A 165 19.26 8.19 6.11
C PHE A 165 19.11 9.57 6.78
N ALA A 166 19.59 9.77 8.00
CA ALA A 166 19.48 11.06 8.72
C ALA A 166 19.96 12.30 7.94
N THR A 167 20.92 12.14 7.02
CA THR A 167 21.45 13.24 6.19
C THR A 167 20.57 13.57 4.99
N GLN A 168 19.68 12.65 4.60
CA GLN A 168 18.71 12.87 3.53
C GLN A 168 17.48 13.51 4.16
N ARG A 169 17.38 14.85 4.22
CA ARG A 169 16.16 15.50 4.72
C ARG A 169 15.05 15.36 3.69
N THR A 170 14.10 14.47 3.93
CA THR A 170 12.83 14.44 3.20
C THR A 170 11.68 14.71 4.17
N SER A 171 10.56 15.22 3.67
CA SER A 171 9.37 15.49 4.50
C SER A 171 8.84 14.22 5.18
N GLU A 172 9.10 13.04 4.61
CA GLU A 172 8.83 11.76 5.25
C GLU A 172 9.72 11.48 6.46
N LEU A 173 10.95 11.98 6.46
CA LEU A 173 11.93 11.82 7.54
C LEU A 173 11.79 12.89 8.62
N ASP A 174 11.33 14.10 8.25
CA ASP A 174 11.00 15.18 9.19
C ASP A 174 9.82 14.82 10.13
N TYR A 175 8.99 13.85 9.77
CA TYR A 175 7.92 13.35 10.64
C TYR A 175 8.42 12.40 11.75
N ILE A 176 9.64 11.90 11.62
CA ILE A 176 10.22 10.85 12.48
C ILE A 176 11.18 11.45 13.53
N GLY A 177 11.77 12.62 13.26
CA GLY A 177 12.77 13.30 14.08
C GLY A 177 12.24 14.44 14.92
#